data_AF-A0A952ULM8-F1
#
_entry.id   AF-A0A952ULM8-F1
#
_cell.length_a   1.000
_cell.length_b   1.000
_cell.length_c   1.000
_cell.angle_alpha   90.00
_cell.angle_beta   90.00
_cell.angle_gamma   90.00
#
_symmetry.space_group_name_H-M   'P 1'
#
loop_
_entity.id
_entity.type
_entity.pdbx_description
1 polymer ?
#
loop_
_entity_poly.entity_id
_entity_poly.type
_entity_poly.pdbx_seq_one_letter_code
_entity_poly.pdbx_strand_id
1 'polypeptide(L)'
;MTDGRVIRPTTALILAGGTLPTPALWPALLEGCGAVIAADGGLAHARVLRVTPDLVVGDLDSVEPSLLERYPDVPIERHRADKDQLDLELALEAAWSRGATGVRVAGAVGGRLDQTLAALLIAARAASTGREVVLYGGRYEARSAVTGSSIVRELPGGTTVSLLALQEGCRVSIGGVRYPLHAADLPWGSGLGVSNEAAGGAVRLDVLSGTVALLIEHPEEDPRAAIWGAQSERIGAALAAADPDLAALIEGFVYTDMFSRPGLDLATRELLAVALLTSLGATEELTTHLRGALRTGATERQVREAILHAAVFVGFPRALAAMRVLGQYLDDRPRRS
;
A
#
# COMPACT_ATOMS: atom_id res chain seq x y z
N MET A 1 30.75 30.05 18.37
CA MET A 1 29.95 29.85 17.15
C MET A 1 29.34 28.48 17.23
N THR A 2 28.08 28.46 17.63
CA THR A 2 27.22 27.28 17.79
C THR A 2 26.82 26.78 16.42
N ASP A 3 27.36 25.62 16.00
CA ASP A 3 26.86 24.94 14.81
C ASP A 3 25.58 24.19 15.19
N GLY A 4 24.44 24.86 14.96
CA GLY A 4 23.11 24.36 15.18
C GLY A 4 22.77 23.27 14.17
N ARG A 5 23.19 22.03 14.45
CA ARG A 5 22.58 20.86 13.83
C ARG A 5 21.14 20.77 14.34
N VAL A 6 20.21 21.27 13.53
CA VAL A 6 18.79 20.92 13.63
C VAL A 6 18.72 19.39 13.53
N ILE A 7 18.46 18.72 14.65
CA ILE A 7 18.17 17.29 14.68
C ILE A 7 16.87 17.13 13.89
N ARG A 8 16.94 16.65 12.65
CA ARG A 8 15.76 16.28 11.87
C ARG A 8 15.06 15.14 12.61
N PRO A 9 13.73 15.17 12.81
CA PRO A 9 13.02 14.00 13.29
C PRO A 9 13.23 12.86 12.27
N THR A 10 13.91 11.79 12.69
CA THR A 10 14.19 10.62 11.86
C THR A 10 13.02 9.65 12.01
N THR A 11 12.30 9.33 10.94
CA THR A 11 11.34 8.22 10.98
C THR A 11 12.05 6.91 10.68
N ALA A 12 11.69 5.84 11.38
CA ALA A 12 12.06 4.48 10.99
C ALA A 12 10.92 3.79 10.23
N LEU A 13 11.27 2.99 9.23
CA LEU A 13 10.38 2.02 8.59
C LEU A 13 10.60 0.65 9.22
N ILE A 14 9.58 0.06 9.82
CA ILE A 14 9.57 -1.34 10.25
C ILE A 14 8.88 -2.18 9.18
N LEU A 15 9.52 -3.27 8.75
CA LEU A 15 8.91 -4.32 7.96
C LEU A 15 8.47 -5.45 8.91
N ALA A 16 7.17 -5.69 9.01
CA ALA A 16 6.55 -6.76 9.80
C ALA A 16 5.97 -7.86 8.91
N GLY A 17 5.63 -9.02 9.46
CA GLY A 17 5.26 -10.22 8.68
C GLY A 17 3.88 -10.25 8.00
N GLY A 18 3.03 -9.22 8.18
CA GLY A 18 1.69 -9.15 7.59
C GLY A 18 1.67 -8.76 6.11
N THR A 19 0.51 -8.32 5.62
CA THR A 19 0.32 -7.99 4.20
C THR A 19 1.02 -6.67 3.84
N LEU A 20 1.88 -6.66 2.82
CA LEU A 20 2.51 -5.41 2.36
C LEU A 20 1.48 -4.39 1.87
N PRO A 21 1.74 -3.08 2.06
CA PRO A 21 0.86 -2.04 1.55
C PRO A 21 0.88 -1.96 0.03
N THR A 22 -0.22 -1.46 -0.54
CA THR A 22 -0.35 -1.20 -1.98
C THR A 22 0.70 -0.16 -2.45
N PRO A 23 1.11 -0.21 -3.73
CA PRO A 23 2.08 0.73 -4.33
C PRO A 23 1.80 2.21 -4.00
N ALA A 24 0.53 2.62 -4.04
CA ALA A 24 0.09 3.99 -3.78
C ALA A 24 0.45 4.53 -2.38
N LEU A 25 0.65 3.67 -1.39
CA LEU A 25 0.94 4.08 -0.01
C LEU A 25 2.43 4.27 0.26
N TRP A 26 3.31 3.63 -0.53
CA TRP A 26 4.76 3.68 -0.30
C TRP A 26 5.37 5.09 -0.24
N PRO A 27 4.95 6.08 -1.06
CA PRO A 27 5.47 7.44 -0.92
C PRO A 27 5.27 8.02 0.49
N ALA A 28 4.09 7.82 1.09
CA ALA A 28 3.80 8.27 2.46
C ALA A 28 4.56 7.44 3.52
N LEU A 29 4.84 6.16 3.23
CA LEU A 29 5.66 5.32 4.11
C LEU A 29 7.14 5.70 4.12
N LEU A 30 7.67 6.21 3.00
CA LEU A 30 9.10 6.50 2.86
C LEU A 30 9.46 7.95 3.21
N GLU A 31 8.47 8.83 3.37
CA GLU A 31 8.68 10.23 3.68
C GLU A 31 9.43 10.42 5.01
N GLY A 32 10.64 10.98 4.95
CA GLY A 32 11.47 11.22 6.14
C GLY A 32 12.00 9.95 6.81
N CYS A 33 11.88 8.79 6.15
CA CYS A 33 12.47 7.55 6.63
C CYS A 33 14.00 7.58 6.49
N GLY A 34 14.69 7.39 7.61
CA GLY A 34 16.15 7.37 7.70
C GLY A 34 16.72 6.03 8.17
N ALA A 35 15.87 5.05 8.50
CA ALA A 35 16.27 3.70 8.87
C ALA A 35 15.20 2.68 8.48
N VAL A 36 15.61 1.45 8.17
CA VAL A 36 14.76 0.30 7.86
C VAL A 36 15.09 -0.85 8.81
N ILE A 37 14.09 -1.34 9.54
CA ILE A 37 14.22 -2.45 10.48
C ILE A 37 13.31 -3.59 10.00
N ALA A 38 13.86 -4.79 9.86
CA ALA A 38 13.07 -5.99 9.60
C ALA A 38 12.74 -6.69 10.93
N ALA A 39 11.46 -6.82 11.25
CA ALA A 39 10.98 -7.59 12.39
C ALA A 39 10.71 -9.03 11.94
N ASP A 40 11.57 -9.95 12.34
CA ASP A 40 11.45 -11.39 12.14
C ASP A 40 11.06 -11.74 10.67
N GLY A 41 9.90 -12.35 10.43
CA GLY A 41 9.39 -12.68 9.09
C GLY A 41 9.27 -11.49 8.12
N GLY A 42 9.31 -10.26 8.62
CA GLY A 42 9.43 -9.05 7.82
C GLY A 42 10.71 -8.98 6.97
N LEU A 43 11.73 -9.78 7.27
CA LEU A 43 12.91 -9.94 6.41
C LEU A 43 12.54 -10.49 5.02
N ALA A 44 11.48 -11.30 4.92
CA ALA A 44 10.99 -11.79 3.64
C ALA A 44 10.50 -10.64 2.74
N HIS A 45 9.89 -9.62 3.34
CA HIS A 45 9.48 -8.42 2.62
C HIS A 45 10.66 -7.57 2.17
N ALA A 46 11.71 -7.47 2.98
CA ALA A 46 12.95 -6.78 2.57
C ALA A 46 13.49 -7.36 1.24
N ARG A 47 13.45 -8.69 1.10
CA ARG A 47 13.81 -9.38 -0.16
C ARG A 47 12.89 -9.01 -1.33
N VAL A 48 11.57 -9.01 -1.11
CA VAL A 48 10.58 -8.67 -2.15
C VAL A 48 10.78 -7.23 -2.62
N LEU A 49 11.01 -6.31 -1.67
CA LEU A 49 11.21 -4.88 -1.92
C LEU A 49 12.62 -4.55 -2.41
N ARG A 50 13.56 -5.52 -2.36
CA ARG A 50 14.98 -5.35 -2.70
C ARG A 50 15.64 -4.25 -1.88
N VAL A 51 15.29 -4.18 -0.60
CA VAL A 51 15.86 -3.25 0.38
C VAL A 51 16.74 -4.03 1.34
N THR A 52 17.92 -3.49 1.64
CA THR A 52 18.78 -3.99 2.72
C THR A 52 18.35 -3.32 4.02
N PRO A 53 17.84 -4.07 5.02
CA PRO A 53 17.55 -3.48 6.33
C PRO A 53 18.83 -3.01 7.02
N ASP A 54 18.71 -1.99 7.86
CA ASP A 54 19.78 -1.56 8.77
C ASP A 54 19.88 -2.48 9.99
N LEU A 55 18.82 -3.25 10.26
CA LEU A 55 18.73 -4.16 11.40
C LEU A 55 17.69 -5.25 11.15
N VAL A 56 17.97 -6.47 11.63
CA VAL A 56 16.96 -7.51 11.83
C VAL A 56 16.73 -7.71 13.33
N VAL A 57 15.48 -7.73 13.77
CA VAL A 57 15.09 -7.92 15.18
C VAL A 57 14.08 -9.05 15.30
N GLY A 58 14.27 -9.93 16.26
CA GLY A 58 13.34 -11.03 16.55
C GLY A 58 14.04 -12.24 17.15
N ASP A 59 13.29 -13.31 17.41
CA ASP A 59 13.86 -14.63 17.73
C ASP A 59 14.26 -15.43 16.47
N LEU A 60 13.82 -14.98 15.29
CA LEU A 60 14.16 -15.51 13.97
C LEU A 60 13.56 -16.90 13.70
N ASP A 61 12.51 -17.30 14.42
CA ASP A 61 11.89 -18.61 14.24
C ASP A 61 11.02 -18.69 12.97
N SER A 62 10.52 -17.55 12.48
CA SER A 62 9.75 -17.45 11.24
C SER A 62 10.61 -17.11 10.02
N VAL A 63 11.91 -16.86 10.21
CA VAL A 63 12.85 -16.53 9.14
C VAL A 63 13.54 -17.78 8.61
N GLU A 64 13.43 -18.02 7.30
CA GLU A 64 14.17 -19.11 6.66
C GLU A 64 15.69 -18.89 6.76
N PRO A 65 16.49 -19.90 7.14
CA PRO A 65 17.96 -19.76 7.26
C PRO A 65 18.63 -19.25 5.97
N SER A 66 18.16 -19.71 4.80
CA SER A 66 18.67 -19.29 3.50
C SER A 66 18.41 -17.81 3.18
N LEU A 67 17.48 -17.17 3.89
CA LEU A 67 17.18 -15.76 3.76
C LEU A 67 18.18 -14.91 4.55
N LEU A 68 18.59 -15.36 5.74
CA LEU A 68 19.63 -14.69 6.54
C LEU A 68 20.97 -14.67 5.82
N GLU A 69 21.32 -15.74 5.10
CA GLU A 69 22.55 -15.83 4.30
C GLU A 69 22.64 -14.75 3.19
N ARG A 70 21.52 -14.17 2.77
CA ARG A 70 21.48 -13.08 1.77
C ARG A 70 21.82 -11.71 2.36
N TYR A 71 21.83 -11.59 3.69
CA TYR A 71 22.08 -10.36 4.42
C TYR A 71 23.23 -10.56 5.45
N PRO A 72 24.43 -10.99 5.01
CA PRO A 72 25.52 -11.36 5.93
C PRO A 72 26.05 -10.18 6.74
N ASP A 73 25.94 -8.96 6.21
CA ASP A 73 26.46 -7.74 6.82
C ASP A 73 25.41 -6.98 7.65
N VAL A 74 24.15 -7.43 7.65
CA VAL A 74 23.07 -6.77 8.40
C VAL A 74 23.15 -7.21 9.86
N PRO A 75 23.23 -6.28 10.82
CA PRO A 75 23.25 -6.65 12.24
C PRO A 75 21.94 -7.31 12.64
N ILE A 76 22.04 -8.31 13.50
CA ILE A 76 20.92 -9.10 14.00
C ILE A 76 20.83 -8.91 15.52
N GLU A 77 19.71 -8.36 15.98
CA GLU A 77 19.37 -8.26 17.40
C GLU A 77 18.47 -9.45 17.75
N ARG A 78 19.10 -10.54 18.21
CA ARG A 78 18.40 -11.80 18.50
C ARG A 78 17.83 -11.79 19.91
N HIS A 79 16.55 -12.10 20.03
CA HIS A 79 15.83 -12.26 21.29
C HIS A 79 15.44 -13.73 21.52
N ARG A 80 15.04 -14.09 22.74
CA ARG A 80 14.56 -15.45 23.02
C ARG A 80 13.10 -15.61 22.59
N ALA A 81 12.69 -16.82 22.21
CA ALA A 81 11.32 -17.13 21.80
C ALA A 81 10.32 -17.13 22.97
N ASP A 82 10.77 -17.37 24.20
CA ASP A 82 9.95 -17.38 25.43
C ASP A 82 9.80 -15.99 26.08
N LYS A 83 9.94 -14.92 25.28
CA LYS A 83 9.79 -13.54 25.73
C LYS A 83 8.31 -13.16 25.88
N ASP A 84 7.99 -12.35 26.87
CA ASP A 84 6.64 -11.79 27.08
C ASP A 84 6.33 -10.59 26.14
N GLN A 85 7.07 -10.44 25.03
CA GLN A 85 6.99 -9.30 24.11
C GLN A 85 6.82 -9.74 22.66
N LEU A 86 5.98 -9.03 21.90
CA LEU A 86 5.83 -9.28 20.46
C LEU A 86 7.01 -8.72 19.67
N ASP A 87 7.33 -9.30 18.51
CA ASP A 87 8.44 -8.82 17.66
C ASP A 87 8.26 -7.38 17.19
N LEU A 88 7.01 -6.94 17.02
CA LEU A 88 6.71 -5.54 16.74
C LEU A 88 7.15 -4.62 17.89
N GLU A 89 6.97 -5.03 19.14
CA GLU A 89 7.42 -4.24 20.30
C GLU A 89 8.94 -4.13 20.32
N LEU A 90 9.64 -5.24 20.09
CA LEU A 90 11.10 -5.26 19.99
C LEU A 90 11.59 -4.35 18.86
N ALA A 91 10.96 -4.41 17.68
CA ALA A 91 11.34 -3.57 16.55
C ALA A 91 11.08 -2.08 16.81
N LEU A 92 10.00 -1.73 17.53
CA LEU A 92 9.73 -0.35 17.98
C LEU A 92 10.77 0.13 18.98
N GLU A 93 11.13 -0.69 19.97
CA GLU A 93 12.20 -0.37 20.92
C GLU A 93 13.55 -0.20 20.23
N ALA A 94 13.86 -1.06 19.27
CA ALA A 94 15.05 -0.97 18.43
C ALA A 94 15.07 0.32 17.60
N ALA A 95 13.92 0.76 17.06
CA ALA A 95 13.79 2.02 16.33
C ALA A 95 14.02 3.23 17.25
N TRP A 96 13.36 3.27 18.41
CA TRP A 96 13.44 4.40 19.34
C TRP A 96 14.81 4.52 20.02
N SER A 97 15.45 3.41 20.37
CA SER A 97 16.83 3.39 20.90
C SER A 97 17.85 3.94 19.89
N ARG A 98 17.54 3.85 18.59
CA ARG A 98 18.34 4.42 17.49
C ARG A 98 17.94 5.86 17.13
N GLY A 99 17.09 6.49 17.94
CA GLY A 99 16.74 7.90 17.82
C GLY A 99 15.56 8.20 16.89
N ALA A 100 14.78 7.19 16.49
CA ALA A 100 13.58 7.43 15.70
C ALA A 100 12.55 8.24 16.51
N THR A 101 12.03 9.32 15.93
CA THR A 101 10.99 10.18 16.54
C THR A 101 9.58 9.79 16.11
N GLY A 102 9.46 9.01 15.04
CA GLY A 102 8.23 8.40 14.56
C GLY A 102 8.54 7.08 13.89
N VAL A 103 7.54 6.21 13.78
CA VAL A 103 7.70 4.89 13.17
C VAL A 103 6.55 4.61 12.21
N ARG A 104 6.88 4.05 11.06
CA ARG A 104 5.92 3.55 10.08
C ARG A 104 6.12 2.04 9.95
N VAL A 105 5.04 1.26 10.04
CA VAL A 105 5.11 -0.20 10.04
C VAL A 105 4.40 -0.71 8.79
N ALA A 106 5.16 -1.28 7.86
CA ALA A 106 4.63 -2.01 6.70
C ALA A 106 4.39 -3.47 7.06
N GLY A 107 3.26 -4.04 6.66
CA GLY A 107 2.91 -5.42 7.03
C GLY A 107 2.40 -5.55 8.47
N ALA A 108 1.84 -4.48 9.04
CA ALA A 108 1.25 -4.53 10.38
C ALA A 108 -0.22 -4.99 10.38
N VAL A 109 -0.87 -4.93 9.22
CA VAL A 109 -2.28 -5.29 9.02
C VAL A 109 -2.36 -6.47 8.06
N GLY A 110 -3.24 -7.43 8.37
CA GLY A 110 -3.50 -8.60 7.53
C GLY A 110 -2.76 -9.86 7.99
N GLY A 111 -3.13 -11.00 7.40
CA GLY A 111 -2.67 -12.31 7.84
C GLY A 111 -3.41 -12.77 9.10
N ARG A 112 -2.78 -12.58 10.27
CA ARG A 112 -3.31 -13.00 11.57
C ARG A 112 -4.08 -11.87 12.26
N LEU A 113 -5.34 -12.14 12.61
CA LEU A 113 -6.24 -11.15 13.23
C LEU A 113 -5.71 -10.69 14.59
N ASP A 114 -5.25 -11.62 15.42
CA ASP A 114 -4.68 -11.36 16.74
C ASP A 114 -3.46 -10.43 16.67
N GLN A 115 -2.57 -10.64 15.70
CA GLN A 115 -1.40 -9.78 15.46
C GLN A 115 -1.80 -8.37 15.02
N THR A 116 -2.80 -8.26 14.14
CA THR A 116 -3.31 -6.96 13.68
C THR A 116 -3.91 -6.15 14.85
N LEU A 117 -4.72 -6.79 15.70
CA LEU A 117 -5.31 -6.15 16.87
C LEU A 117 -4.25 -5.76 17.91
N ALA A 118 -3.27 -6.63 18.16
CA ALA A 118 -2.16 -6.32 19.04
C ALA A 118 -1.34 -5.12 18.53
N ALA A 119 -1.04 -5.07 17.23
CA ALA A 119 -0.32 -3.96 16.62
C ALA A 119 -1.06 -2.62 16.82
N LEU A 120 -2.38 -2.61 16.66
CA LEU A 120 -3.20 -1.42 16.90
C LEU A 120 -3.11 -0.94 18.35
N LEU A 121 -3.20 -1.86 19.32
CA LEU A 121 -3.10 -1.53 20.74
C LEU A 121 -1.69 -1.07 21.14
N ILE A 122 -0.65 -1.68 20.56
CA ILE A 122 0.75 -1.26 20.75
C ILE A 122 0.96 0.16 20.21
N ALA A 123 0.44 0.47 19.02
CA ALA A 123 0.52 1.81 18.43
C ALA A 123 -0.23 2.85 19.30
N ALA A 124 -1.38 2.48 19.85
CA ALA A 124 -2.15 3.33 20.76
C ALA A 124 -1.41 3.60 22.08
N ARG A 125 -0.77 2.57 22.65
CA ARG A 125 0.10 2.71 23.83
C ARG A 125 1.32 3.57 23.52
N ALA A 126 1.92 3.45 22.33
CA ALA A 126 3.01 4.31 21.91
C ALA A 126 2.57 5.79 21.83
N ALA A 127 1.39 6.04 21.25
CA ALA A 127 0.83 7.38 21.13
C ALA A 127 0.59 8.06 22.49
N SER A 128 0.18 7.31 23.53
CA SER A 128 0.01 7.86 24.88
C SER A 128 1.32 8.28 25.54
N THR A 129 2.46 7.78 25.04
CA THR A 129 3.81 8.19 25.44
C THR A 129 4.43 9.24 24.51
N GLY A 130 3.65 9.82 23.59
CA GLY A 130 4.11 10.83 22.64
C GLY A 130 4.92 10.28 21.47
N ARG A 131 4.86 8.96 21.22
CA ARG A 131 5.55 8.29 20.12
C ARG A 131 4.57 7.94 19.01
N GLU A 132 4.74 8.54 17.83
CA GLU A 132 3.91 8.24 16.68
C GLU A 132 4.27 6.88 16.09
N VAL A 133 3.26 6.02 15.91
CA VAL A 133 3.35 4.76 15.18
C VAL A 133 2.19 4.70 14.18
N VAL A 134 2.51 4.57 12.90
CA VAL A 134 1.53 4.44 11.82
C VAL A 134 1.61 3.04 11.23
N LEU A 135 0.49 2.35 11.16
CA LEU A 135 0.40 0.97 10.73
C LEU A 135 -0.15 0.92 9.29
N TYR A 136 0.44 0.06 8.47
CA TYR A 136 0.02 -0.15 7.09
C TYR A 136 -0.06 -1.64 6.75
N GLY A 137 -1.04 -2.01 5.93
CA GLY A 137 -1.07 -3.31 5.28
C GLY A 137 -2.21 -3.45 4.28
N GLY A 138 -1.92 -4.02 3.11
CA GLY A 138 -2.84 -3.97 1.96
C GLY A 138 -3.20 -2.53 1.62
N ARG A 139 -4.50 -2.22 1.56
CA ARG A 139 -5.00 -0.86 1.34
C ARG A 139 -5.33 -0.10 2.63
N TYR A 140 -5.00 -0.69 3.79
CA TYR A 140 -5.35 -0.12 5.08
C TYR A 140 -4.19 0.67 5.68
N GLU A 141 -4.57 1.77 6.32
CA GLU A 141 -3.73 2.58 7.18
C GLU A 141 -4.43 2.74 8.53
N ALA A 142 -3.69 2.62 9.64
CA ALA A 142 -4.20 2.92 10.97
C ALA A 142 -3.28 3.86 11.74
N ARG A 143 -3.88 4.84 12.40
CA ARG A 143 -3.22 5.80 13.28
C ARG A 143 -3.91 5.84 14.62
N SER A 144 -3.15 6.08 15.68
CA SER A 144 -3.72 6.32 17.01
C SER A 144 -3.50 7.76 17.43
N ALA A 145 -4.52 8.36 18.02
CA ALA A 145 -4.52 9.71 18.55
C ALA A 145 -4.97 9.69 20.01
N VAL A 146 -4.42 10.59 20.81
CA VAL A 146 -4.68 10.73 22.24
C VAL A 146 -5.21 12.11 22.57
N THR A 147 -5.66 12.30 23.80
CA THR A 147 -6.18 13.58 24.30
C THR A 147 -5.27 14.76 23.93
N GLY A 148 -5.86 15.78 23.31
CA GLY A 148 -5.17 17.01 22.90
C GLY A 148 -4.44 16.92 21.55
N SER A 149 -4.52 15.77 20.85
CA SER A 149 -3.90 15.61 19.53
C SER A 149 -4.88 15.80 18.38
N SER A 150 -4.34 16.14 17.22
CA SER A 150 -5.08 16.27 15.97
C SER A 150 -4.39 15.48 14.86
N ILE A 151 -5.18 14.77 14.05
CA ILE A 151 -4.73 14.14 12.81
C ILE A 151 -5.38 14.90 11.64
N VAL A 152 -4.58 15.26 10.64
CA VAL A 152 -5.07 15.83 9.37
C VAL A 152 -4.58 14.96 8.22
N ARG A 153 -5.50 14.55 7.34
CA ARG A 153 -5.21 13.73 6.18
C ARG A 153 -5.92 14.26 4.95
N GLU A 154 -5.16 14.49 3.89
CA GLU A 154 -5.73 14.70 2.55
C GLU A 154 -6.16 13.35 1.98
N LEU A 155 -7.47 13.19 1.72
CA LEU A 155 -8.06 11.95 1.23
C LEU A 155 -8.96 12.20 0.02
N PRO A 156 -8.95 11.31 -0.99
CA PRO A 156 -9.95 11.33 -2.05
C PRO A 156 -11.37 11.20 -1.50
N GLY A 157 -12.34 11.82 -2.18
CA GLY A 157 -13.75 11.60 -1.87
C GLY A 157 -14.13 10.12 -2.00
N GLY A 158 -14.99 9.61 -1.12
CA GLY A 158 -15.37 8.19 -1.11
C GLY A 158 -14.43 7.29 -0.30
N THR A 159 -13.27 7.78 0.15
CA THR A 159 -12.35 7.00 1.00
C THR A 159 -13.03 6.66 2.32
N THR A 160 -13.04 5.39 2.71
CA THR A 160 -13.66 4.98 3.97
C THR A 160 -12.75 5.31 5.13
N VAL A 161 -13.32 5.97 6.14
CA VAL A 161 -12.65 6.36 7.39
C VAL A 161 -13.46 5.86 8.57
N SER A 162 -12.79 5.20 9.52
CA SER A 162 -13.41 4.62 10.70
C SER A 162 -12.71 5.09 11.97
N LEU A 163 -13.50 5.45 12.98
CA LEU A 163 -13.01 5.76 14.32
C LEU A 163 -13.31 4.59 15.26
N LEU A 164 -12.30 4.13 16.00
CA LEU A 164 -12.46 3.16 17.08
C LEU A 164 -12.02 3.78 18.40
N ALA A 165 -12.95 3.86 19.36
CA ALA A 165 -12.60 4.16 20.73
C ALA A 165 -11.84 2.96 21.33
N LEU A 166 -10.61 3.20 21.80
CA LEU A 166 -9.76 2.15 22.39
C LEU A 166 -9.89 2.07 23.92
N GLN A 167 -10.66 2.99 24.51
CA GLN A 167 -11.01 3.02 25.93
C GLN A 167 -12.32 3.78 26.13
N GLU A 168 -12.87 3.72 27.34
CA GLU A 168 -14.01 4.55 27.74
C GLU A 168 -13.64 6.04 27.81
N GLY A 169 -14.66 6.92 27.78
CA GLY A 169 -14.45 8.36 27.92
C GLY A 169 -13.79 9.04 26.71
N CYS A 170 -13.82 8.40 25.53
CA CYS A 170 -13.34 9.02 24.30
C CYS A 170 -14.31 10.10 23.83
N ARG A 171 -13.77 11.27 23.47
CA ARG A 171 -14.55 12.40 22.93
C ARG A 171 -13.78 13.03 21.78
N VAL A 172 -14.46 13.26 20.67
CA VAL A 172 -13.80 13.64 19.41
C VAL A 172 -14.58 14.71 18.63
N SER A 173 -13.87 15.42 17.76
CA SER A 173 -14.47 16.10 16.61
C SER A 173 -13.84 15.55 15.33
N ILE A 174 -14.66 15.24 14.32
CA ILE A 174 -14.16 14.88 12.99
C ILE A 174 -14.90 15.68 11.92
N GLY A 175 -14.13 16.30 11.03
CA GLY A 175 -14.60 17.08 9.88
C GLY A 175 -13.99 16.60 8.56
N GLY A 176 -14.52 17.08 7.44
CA GLY A 176 -14.14 16.62 6.10
C GLY A 176 -14.72 15.25 5.72
N VAL A 177 -15.71 14.79 6.48
CA VAL A 177 -16.37 13.48 6.33
C VAL A 177 -17.87 13.63 6.19
N ARG A 178 -18.53 12.62 5.63
CA ARG A 178 -19.97 12.57 5.37
C ARG A 178 -20.81 12.70 6.64
N TYR A 179 -20.41 12.04 7.72
CA TYR A 179 -21.07 12.11 9.02
C TYR A 179 -20.14 12.79 10.05
N PRO A 180 -20.07 14.13 10.09
CA PRO A 180 -19.17 14.82 10.99
C PRO A 180 -19.59 14.66 12.45
N LEU A 181 -18.62 14.69 13.36
CA LEU A 181 -18.85 14.74 14.80
C LEU A 181 -18.28 16.04 15.35
N HIS A 182 -19.00 16.68 16.27
CA HIS A 182 -18.58 17.93 16.89
C HIS A 182 -18.59 17.78 18.41
N ALA A 183 -17.39 17.70 19.00
CA ALA A 183 -17.19 17.46 20.43
C ALA A 183 -18.10 16.35 21.00
N ALA A 184 -18.24 15.26 20.24
CA ALA A 184 -19.16 14.17 20.52
C ALA A 184 -18.47 13.05 21.30
N ASP A 185 -19.22 12.42 22.19
CA ASP A 185 -18.76 11.20 22.86
C ASP A 185 -18.69 10.06 21.84
N LEU A 186 -17.60 9.29 21.89
CA LEU A 186 -17.35 8.11 21.08
C LEU A 186 -17.34 6.90 22.05
N PRO A 187 -18.50 6.25 22.30
CA PRO A 187 -18.58 5.21 23.32
C PRO A 187 -17.71 4.01 22.95
N TRP A 188 -17.03 3.45 23.95
CA TRP A 188 -16.25 2.22 23.77
C TRP A 188 -17.16 1.06 23.34
N GLY A 189 -16.73 0.28 22.36
CA GLY A 189 -17.52 -0.82 21.78
C GLY A 189 -18.68 -0.38 20.88
N SER A 190 -18.83 0.91 20.57
CA SER A 190 -19.84 1.42 19.65
C SER A 190 -19.37 1.39 18.19
N GLY A 191 -20.32 1.21 17.26
CA GLY A 191 -20.10 1.41 15.83
C GLY A 191 -20.19 2.88 15.39
N LEU A 192 -20.43 3.81 16.31
CA LEU A 192 -20.44 5.24 16.01
C LEU A 192 -19.08 5.65 15.42
N GLY A 193 -19.08 6.30 14.26
CA GLY A 193 -17.85 6.73 13.58
C GLY A 193 -17.15 5.66 12.75
N VAL A 194 -17.65 4.42 12.72
CA VAL A 194 -17.18 3.36 11.82
C VAL A 194 -17.84 3.49 10.44
N SER A 195 -17.10 3.17 9.38
CA SER A 195 -17.56 3.21 7.98
C SER A 195 -18.09 4.57 7.54
N ASN A 196 -17.45 5.65 7.98
CA ASN A 196 -17.70 6.99 7.48
C ASN A 196 -16.94 7.21 6.17
N GLU A 197 -17.21 8.31 5.48
CA GLU A 197 -16.70 8.54 4.12
C GLU A 197 -16.06 9.93 4.05
N ALA A 198 -14.86 10.04 3.51
CA ALA A 198 -14.21 11.32 3.25
C ALA A 198 -14.98 12.08 2.16
N ALA A 199 -15.21 13.37 2.37
CA ALA A 199 -15.89 14.25 1.39
C ALA A 199 -14.96 14.66 0.22
N GLY A 200 -13.67 14.36 0.32
CA GLY A 200 -12.62 14.83 -0.58
C GLY A 200 -11.87 16.04 0.00
N GLY A 201 -10.55 15.92 0.08
CA GLY A 201 -9.67 16.91 0.71
C GLY A 201 -9.34 16.58 2.16
N ALA A 202 -9.18 17.61 2.99
CA ALA A 202 -8.74 17.48 4.37
C ALA A 202 -9.79 16.82 5.29
N VAL A 203 -9.50 15.61 5.74
CA VAL A 203 -10.15 14.99 6.91
C VAL A 203 -9.36 15.35 8.15
N ARG A 204 -10.03 15.98 9.12
CA ARG A 204 -9.44 16.40 10.39
C ARG A 204 -10.13 15.69 11.55
N LEU A 205 -9.36 14.97 12.35
CA LEU A 205 -9.76 14.38 13.63
C LEU A 205 -9.08 15.15 14.76
N ASP A 206 -9.86 15.68 15.69
CA ASP A 206 -9.40 16.26 16.95
C ASP A 206 -9.86 15.35 18.10
N VAL A 207 -8.91 14.85 18.91
CA VAL A 207 -9.22 14.01 20.07
C VAL A 207 -9.23 14.87 21.32
N LEU A 208 -10.42 15.08 21.87
CA LEU A 208 -10.66 15.94 23.03
C LEU A 208 -10.43 15.20 24.35
N SER A 209 -10.71 13.90 24.39
CA SER A 209 -10.38 13.01 25.51
C SER A 209 -10.25 11.57 25.06
N GLY A 210 -9.51 10.76 25.82
CA GLY A 210 -9.30 9.33 25.57
C GLY A 210 -8.23 9.03 24.51
N THR A 211 -8.30 7.80 23.96
CA THR A 211 -7.42 7.28 22.91
C THR A 211 -8.26 6.64 21.82
N VAL A 212 -8.08 7.11 20.59
CA VAL A 212 -8.90 6.73 19.44
C VAL A 212 -7.99 6.28 18.30
N ALA A 213 -8.38 5.22 17.61
CA ALA A 213 -7.77 4.85 16.34
C ALA A 213 -8.57 5.43 15.17
N LEU A 214 -7.87 6.05 14.22
CA LEU A 214 -8.36 6.37 12.90
C LEU A 214 -7.87 5.30 11.93
N LEU A 215 -8.81 4.55 11.36
CA LEU A 215 -8.56 3.57 10.31
C LEU A 215 -9.00 4.17 8.98
N ILE A 216 -8.14 4.07 7.98
CA ILE A 216 -8.38 4.55 6.62
C ILE A 216 -8.25 3.36 5.69
N GLU A 217 -9.31 3.12 4.93
CA GLU A 217 -9.31 2.15 3.86
C GLU A 217 -9.16 2.92 2.54
N HIS A 218 -7.94 2.92 2.03
CA HIS A 218 -7.64 3.60 0.78
C HIS A 218 -8.37 2.90 -0.36
N PRO A 219 -8.92 3.67 -1.32
CA PRO A 219 -9.58 3.07 -2.47
C PRO A 219 -8.61 2.13 -3.17
N GLU A 220 -9.13 0.99 -3.63
CA GLU A 220 -8.40 0.16 -4.57
C GLU A 220 -8.04 1.01 -5.78
N GLU A 221 -6.82 0.86 -6.30
CA GLU A 221 -6.51 1.44 -7.60
C GLU A 221 -7.52 0.85 -8.57
N ASP A 222 -8.47 1.66 -9.06
CA ASP A 222 -9.41 1.23 -10.09
C ASP A 222 -8.56 0.70 -11.25
N PRO A 223 -8.53 -0.64 -11.49
CA PRO A 223 -7.64 -1.22 -12.48
C PRO A 223 -7.89 -0.58 -13.85
N ARG A 224 -9.14 -0.23 -14.11
CA ARG A 224 -9.58 0.49 -15.31
C ARG A 224 -8.96 1.88 -15.39
N ALA A 225 -8.98 2.68 -14.32
CA ALA A 225 -8.34 4.00 -14.31
C ALA A 225 -6.80 3.89 -14.43
N ALA A 226 -6.20 2.87 -13.80
CA ALA A 226 -4.77 2.60 -13.91
C ALA A 226 -4.38 2.26 -15.37
N ILE A 227 -5.11 1.33 -15.99
CA ILE A 227 -4.87 0.80 -17.35
C ILE A 227 -5.26 1.82 -18.42
N TRP A 228 -6.50 2.34 -18.41
CA TRP A 228 -7.04 3.21 -19.45
C TRP A 228 -6.68 4.69 -19.26
N GLY A 229 -6.40 5.14 -18.03
CA GLY A 229 -6.08 6.53 -17.73
C GLY A 229 -7.14 7.51 -18.23
N ALA A 230 -6.70 8.58 -18.90
CA ALA A 230 -7.59 9.61 -19.44
C ALA A 230 -8.59 9.09 -20.49
N GLN A 231 -8.42 7.88 -21.02
CA GLN A 231 -9.36 7.27 -21.96
C GLN A 231 -10.50 6.52 -21.27
N SER A 232 -10.46 6.40 -19.95
CA SER A 232 -11.38 5.55 -19.20
C SER A 232 -12.85 5.90 -19.48
N GLU A 233 -13.20 7.19 -19.44
CA GLU A 233 -14.56 7.66 -19.75
C GLU A 233 -14.96 7.40 -21.20
N ARG A 234 -14.05 7.62 -22.16
CA ARG A 234 -14.32 7.41 -23.58
C ARG A 234 -14.56 5.93 -23.89
N ILE A 235 -13.76 5.04 -23.30
CA ILE A 235 -13.90 3.58 -23.48
C ILE A 235 -15.19 3.10 -22.80
N GLY A 236 -15.47 3.54 -21.58
CA GLY A 236 -16.73 3.22 -20.90
C GLY A 236 -17.96 3.67 -21.70
N ALA A 237 -17.96 4.90 -22.20
CA ALA A 237 -19.04 5.41 -23.04
C ALA A 237 -19.19 4.62 -24.35
N ALA A 238 -18.09 4.22 -24.98
CA ALA A 238 -18.12 3.40 -26.19
C ALA A 238 -18.68 2.00 -25.94
N LEU A 239 -18.32 1.37 -24.81
CA LEU A 239 -18.87 0.07 -24.40
C LEU A 239 -20.37 0.17 -24.12
N ALA A 240 -20.79 1.16 -23.33
CA ALA A 240 -22.20 1.36 -23.00
C ALA A 240 -23.05 1.69 -24.25
N ALA A 241 -22.49 2.42 -25.22
CA ALA A 241 -23.14 2.70 -26.49
C ALA A 241 -23.22 1.47 -27.40
N ALA A 242 -22.26 0.55 -27.31
CA ALA A 242 -22.30 -0.70 -28.05
C ALA A 242 -23.33 -1.66 -27.47
N ASP A 243 -23.28 -1.90 -26.15
CA ASP A 243 -24.24 -2.70 -25.41
C ASP A 243 -24.08 -2.47 -23.89
N PRO A 244 -25.12 -1.99 -23.17
CA PRO A 244 -25.04 -1.73 -21.73
C PRO A 244 -24.76 -2.96 -20.87
N ASP A 245 -25.23 -4.14 -21.25
CA ASP A 245 -25.03 -5.38 -20.48
C ASP A 245 -23.59 -5.89 -20.66
N LEU A 246 -23.05 -5.78 -21.88
CA LEU A 246 -21.64 -6.04 -22.15
C LEU A 246 -20.73 -5.06 -21.38
N ALA A 247 -21.10 -3.79 -21.33
CA ALA A 247 -20.38 -2.80 -20.53
C ALA A 247 -20.38 -3.18 -19.05
N ALA A 248 -21.54 -3.55 -18.49
CA ALA A 248 -21.66 -3.99 -17.11
C ALA A 248 -20.83 -5.25 -16.81
N LEU A 249 -20.76 -6.22 -17.73
CA LEU A 249 -19.92 -7.41 -17.60
C LEU A 249 -18.43 -7.05 -17.62
N ILE A 250 -17.99 -6.17 -18.52
CA ILE A 250 -16.59 -5.75 -18.59
C ILE A 250 -16.22 -4.94 -17.34
N GLU A 251 -17.07 -4.01 -16.91
CA GLU A 251 -16.81 -3.15 -15.75
C GLU A 251 -16.84 -3.93 -14.42
N GLY A 252 -17.90 -4.72 -14.21
CA GLY A 252 -18.08 -5.51 -12.99
C GLY A 252 -17.16 -6.73 -12.96
N PHE A 253 -17.24 -7.62 -13.95
CA PHE A 253 -16.54 -8.89 -13.85
C PHE A 253 -15.06 -8.81 -14.26
N VAL A 254 -14.73 -8.12 -15.35
CA VAL A 254 -13.31 -8.07 -15.81
C VAL A 254 -12.49 -7.18 -14.89
N TYR A 255 -12.89 -5.92 -14.71
CA TYR A 255 -12.06 -4.97 -13.94
C TYR A 255 -12.26 -5.08 -12.43
N THR A 256 -13.50 -5.17 -11.95
CA THR A 256 -13.76 -5.20 -10.50
C THR A 256 -13.47 -6.59 -9.90
N ASP A 257 -13.95 -7.68 -10.52
CA ASP A 257 -13.77 -9.02 -9.93
C ASP A 257 -12.47 -9.71 -10.37
N MET A 258 -12.11 -9.69 -11.65
CA MET A 258 -10.98 -10.50 -12.14
C MET A 258 -9.63 -9.79 -11.99
N PHE A 259 -9.55 -8.50 -12.34
CA PHE A 259 -8.31 -7.73 -12.27
C PHE A 259 -7.93 -7.29 -10.85
N SER A 260 -8.90 -7.06 -9.97
CA SER A 260 -8.66 -6.72 -8.55
C SER A 260 -8.23 -7.92 -7.69
N ARG A 261 -8.32 -9.15 -8.21
CA ARG A 261 -7.92 -10.35 -7.43
C ARG A 261 -6.46 -10.28 -6.98
N PRO A 262 -6.15 -10.68 -5.74
CA PRO A 262 -4.77 -10.81 -5.30
C PRO A 262 -4.08 -11.94 -6.08
N GLY A 263 -2.75 -11.85 -6.21
CA GLY A 263 -1.91 -12.90 -6.80
C GLY A 263 -1.01 -12.41 -7.94
N LEU A 264 -1.54 -11.59 -8.86
CA LEU A 264 -0.76 -10.93 -9.92
C LEU A 264 -1.02 -9.43 -9.89
N ASP A 265 0.05 -8.64 -9.96
CA ASP A 265 -0.06 -7.18 -10.10
C ASP A 265 -0.61 -6.78 -11.49
N LEU A 266 -1.06 -5.53 -11.61
CA LEU A 266 -1.66 -5.01 -12.83
C LEU A 266 -0.66 -4.99 -14.00
N ALA A 267 0.62 -4.72 -13.74
CA ALA A 267 1.67 -4.77 -14.77
C ALA A 267 1.79 -6.17 -15.38
N THR A 268 1.81 -7.21 -14.55
CA THR A 268 1.91 -8.60 -14.98
C THR A 268 0.67 -9.04 -15.74
N ARG A 269 -0.52 -8.63 -15.28
CA ARG A 269 -1.79 -8.91 -15.99
C ARG A 269 -1.82 -8.30 -17.39
N GLU A 270 -1.37 -7.05 -17.51
CA GLU A 270 -1.28 -6.39 -18.83
C GLU A 270 -0.20 -7.03 -19.72
N LEU A 271 0.93 -7.47 -19.18
CA LEU A 271 1.93 -8.24 -19.94
C LEU A 271 1.38 -9.58 -20.45
N LEU A 272 0.55 -10.27 -19.64
CA LEU A 272 -0.16 -11.47 -20.07
C LEU A 272 -1.18 -11.15 -21.17
N ALA A 273 -1.92 -10.05 -21.05
CA ALA A 273 -2.84 -9.59 -22.09
C ALA A 273 -2.10 -9.31 -23.41
N VAL A 274 -0.93 -8.63 -23.35
CA VAL A 274 -0.06 -8.40 -24.51
C VAL A 274 0.39 -9.72 -25.15
N ALA A 275 0.82 -10.70 -24.36
CA ALA A 275 1.23 -12.01 -24.86
C ALA A 275 0.04 -12.77 -25.51
N LEU A 276 -1.14 -12.73 -24.91
CA LEU A 276 -2.36 -13.38 -25.42
C LEU A 276 -2.87 -12.71 -26.71
N LEU A 277 -2.89 -11.38 -26.78
CA LEU A 277 -3.29 -10.67 -28.00
C LEU A 277 -2.27 -10.88 -29.13
N THR A 278 -0.98 -10.94 -28.80
CA THR A 278 0.07 -11.35 -29.73
C THR A 278 -0.21 -12.76 -30.26
N SER A 279 -0.59 -13.69 -29.38
CA SER A 279 -0.96 -15.06 -29.76
C SER A 279 -2.17 -15.10 -30.69
N LEU A 280 -3.20 -14.30 -30.42
CA LEU A 280 -4.42 -14.22 -31.22
C LEU A 280 -4.21 -13.46 -32.55
N GLY A 281 -3.16 -12.65 -32.67
CA GLY A 281 -2.97 -11.74 -33.80
C GLY A 281 -3.90 -10.52 -33.76
N ALA A 282 -4.45 -10.20 -32.59
CA ALA A 282 -5.40 -9.12 -32.36
C ALA A 282 -4.66 -7.79 -32.15
N THR A 283 -4.17 -7.21 -33.25
CA THR A 283 -3.30 -6.02 -33.23
C THR A 283 -4.04 -4.71 -32.92
N GLU A 284 -5.35 -4.65 -33.16
CA GLU A 284 -6.15 -3.43 -32.95
C GLU A 284 -6.28 -3.11 -31.45
N GLU A 285 -6.49 -4.14 -30.63
CA GLU A 285 -6.64 -4.07 -29.18
C GLU A 285 -5.29 -3.97 -28.46
N LEU A 286 -4.22 -4.46 -29.11
CA LEU A 286 -2.88 -4.53 -28.53
C LEU A 286 -2.38 -3.16 -28.04
N THR A 287 -2.67 -2.09 -28.79
CA THR A 287 -2.25 -0.73 -28.42
C THR A 287 -2.77 -0.30 -27.04
N THR A 288 -4.00 -0.70 -26.68
CA THR A 288 -4.59 -0.37 -25.37
C THR A 288 -3.82 -1.06 -24.24
N HIS A 289 -3.46 -2.33 -24.42
CA HIS A 289 -2.75 -3.10 -23.40
C HIS A 289 -1.25 -2.81 -23.33
N LEU A 290 -0.63 -2.38 -24.43
CA LEU A 290 0.74 -1.83 -24.39
C LEU A 290 0.78 -0.55 -23.57
N ARG A 291 -0.21 0.34 -23.75
CA ARG A 291 -0.36 1.54 -22.92
C ARG A 291 -0.62 1.17 -21.47
N GLY A 292 -1.55 0.24 -21.23
CA GLY A 292 -1.89 -0.28 -19.91
C GLY A 292 -0.67 -0.80 -19.17
N ALA A 293 0.07 -1.74 -19.76
CA ALA A 293 1.29 -2.32 -19.21
C ALA A 293 2.30 -1.25 -18.77
N LEU A 294 2.58 -0.26 -19.63
CA LEU A 294 3.55 0.78 -19.30
C LEU A 294 3.03 1.77 -18.24
N ARG A 295 1.71 1.98 -18.14
CA ARG A 295 1.10 2.85 -17.11
C ARG A 295 1.09 2.17 -15.74
N THR A 296 0.87 0.87 -15.71
CA THR A 296 0.81 0.07 -14.47
C THR A 296 2.19 -0.36 -13.97
N GLY A 297 3.28 0.03 -14.65
CA GLY A 297 4.65 -0.07 -14.16
C GLY A 297 5.55 -1.04 -14.92
N ALA A 298 5.08 -1.71 -15.97
CA ALA A 298 5.96 -2.52 -16.81
C ALA A 298 6.96 -1.61 -17.56
N THR A 299 8.20 -2.08 -17.68
CA THR A 299 9.21 -1.42 -18.50
C THR A 299 9.02 -1.78 -19.98
N GLU A 300 9.47 -0.90 -20.89
CA GLU A 300 9.51 -1.21 -22.33
C GLU A 300 10.23 -2.53 -22.60
N ARG A 301 11.33 -2.79 -21.88
CA ARG A 301 12.06 -4.05 -21.96
C ARG A 301 11.19 -5.25 -21.61
N GLN A 302 10.42 -5.19 -20.52
CA GLN A 302 9.50 -6.29 -20.16
C GLN A 302 8.42 -6.52 -21.22
N VAL A 303 7.89 -5.45 -21.83
CA VAL A 303 6.91 -5.57 -22.92
C VAL A 303 7.54 -6.26 -24.15
N ARG A 304 8.75 -5.85 -24.54
CA ARG A 304 9.49 -6.49 -25.63
C ARG A 304 9.76 -7.96 -25.34
N GLU A 305 10.24 -8.28 -24.14
CA GLU A 305 10.51 -9.66 -23.71
C GLU A 305 9.24 -10.52 -23.72
N ALA A 306 8.08 -9.98 -23.30
CA ALA A 306 6.81 -10.71 -23.37
C ALA A 306 6.43 -11.08 -24.81
N ILE A 307 6.57 -10.14 -25.76
CA ILE A 307 6.30 -10.39 -27.19
C ILE A 307 7.32 -11.39 -27.78
N LEU A 308 8.61 -11.25 -27.44
CA LEU A 308 9.66 -12.19 -27.86
C LEU A 308 9.42 -13.60 -27.32
N HIS A 309 9.04 -13.70 -26.05
CA HIS A 309 8.74 -14.99 -25.42
C HIS A 309 7.53 -15.66 -26.09
N ALA A 310 6.48 -14.90 -26.40
CA ALA A 310 5.32 -15.40 -27.14
C ALA A 310 5.72 -15.97 -28.52
N ALA A 311 6.71 -15.38 -29.20
CA ALA A 311 7.16 -15.80 -30.53
C ALA A 311 7.58 -17.28 -30.59
N VAL A 312 8.10 -17.83 -29.49
CA VAL A 312 8.51 -19.24 -29.38
C VAL A 312 7.32 -20.19 -29.54
N PHE A 313 6.13 -19.78 -29.10
CA PHE A 313 4.93 -20.61 -29.11
C PHE A 313 4.02 -20.33 -30.31
N VAL A 314 3.96 -19.07 -30.76
CA VAL A 314 2.96 -18.60 -31.73
C VAL A 314 3.56 -18.24 -33.09
N GLY A 315 4.89 -18.29 -33.21
CA GLY A 315 5.65 -18.01 -34.42
C GLY A 315 6.03 -16.54 -34.60
N PHE A 316 7.14 -16.34 -35.32
CA PHE A 316 7.70 -15.01 -35.60
C PHE A 316 6.77 -14.03 -36.33
N PRO A 317 5.90 -14.42 -37.27
CA PRO A 317 5.03 -13.46 -37.96
C PRO A 317 4.10 -12.68 -37.02
N ARG A 318 3.50 -13.37 -36.04
CA ARG A 318 2.62 -12.74 -35.04
C ARG A 318 3.40 -11.84 -34.10
N ALA A 319 4.55 -12.29 -33.61
CA ALA A 319 5.42 -11.48 -32.77
C ALA A 319 5.96 -10.24 -33.51
N LEU A 320 6.30 -10.37 -34.80
CA LEU A 320 6.75 -9.24 -35.61
C LEU A 320 5.63 -8.21 -35.82
N ALA A 321 4.39 -8.66 -36.04
CA ALA A 321 3.23 -7.76 -36.11
C ALA A 321 3.04 -7.00 -34.79
N ALA A 322 3.08 -7.69 -33.65
CA ALA A 322 3.00 -7.08 -32.33
C ALA A 322 4.15 -6.08 -32.06
N MET A 323 5.39 -6.42 -32.46
CA MET A 323 6.54 -5.52 -32.35
C MET A 323 6.39 -4.25 -33.19
N ARG A 324 5.77 -4.33 -34.37
CA ARG A 324 5.48 -3.14 -35.20
C ARG A 324 4.47 -2.22 -34.51
N VAL A 325 3.41 -2.79 -33.93
CA VAL A 325 2.43 -2.02 -33.16
C VAL A 325 3.08 -1.35 -31.95
N LEU A 326 3.95 -2.07 -31.23
CA LEU A 326 4.73 -1.47 -30.14
C LEU A 326 5.63 -0.32 -30.63
N GLY A 327 6.33 -0.50 -31.75
CA GLY A 327 7.15 0.55 -32.36
C GLY A 327 6.34 1.81 -32.66
N GLN A 328 5.22 1.65 -33.38
CA GLN A 328 4.31 2.75 -33.68
C GLN A 328 3.81 3.46 -32.41
N TYR A 329 3.37 2.70 -31.42
CA TYR A 329 2.89 3.25 -30.15
C TYR A 329 3.98 4.06 -29.40
N LEU A 330 5.24 3.60 -29.43
CA LEU A 330 6.35 4.31 -28.78
C LEU A 330 6.72 5.60 -29.54
N ASP A 331 6.69 5.57 -30.87
CA ASP A 331 6.99 6.72 -31.72
C ASP A 331 5.92 7.83 -31.58
N ASP A 332 4.65 7.44 -31.47
CA ASP A 332 3.53 8.37 -31.31
C ASP A 332 3.41 8.94 -29.88
N ARG A 333 4.20 8.45 -28.92
CA ARG A 333 4.11 8.89 -27.53
C ARG A 333 4.83 10.23 -27.34
N PRO A 334 4.21 11.25 -26.71
CA PRO A 334 4.92 12.47 -26.38
C PRO A 334 6.10 12.13 -25.45
N ARG A 335 7.32 12.46 -25.89
CA ARG A 335 8.52 12.30 -25.07
C ARG A 335 8.34 13.13 -23.80
N ARG A 336 8.35 12.47 -22.64
CA ARG A 336 8.39 13.18 -21.34
C ARG A 336 9.71 13.92 -21.26
N SER A 337 9.66 15.26 -21.27
CA SER A 337 10.76 16.17 -20.95
C SER A 337 11.13 16.09 -19.48
#